data_AF-A0A2R4W0N6-F1
#
_entry.id   AF-A0A2R4W0N6-F1
#
_cell.length_a   1.000
_cell.length_b   1.000
_cell.length_c   1.000
_cell.angle_alpha   90.00
_cell.angle_beta   90.00
_cell.angle_gamma   90.00
#
_symmetry.space_group_name_H-M   'P 1'
#
loop_
_entity.id
_entity.type
_entity.pdbx_description
1 polymer ?
#
loop_
_entity_poly.entity_id
_entity_poly.type
_entity_poly.pdbx_seq_one_letter_code
_entity_poly.pdbx_strand_id
1 'polypeptide(L)'
;MEVHIKDLELNADKVFLTHKERVIRFILIGLISAAFNFLLIYVFIDLFRMNSTLLKNISNFIALILSILFAFFLHRAWTWRDCVFEKGYKLLKQLILFYSSNTLAIVIRTVSFAFFDYFFKLNYILNVAIGIGIASLLNYVVYDRAIFKR
;
A
#
# COMPACT_ATOMS: atom_id res chain seq x y z
N MET A 1 -7.17 -6.37 -43.08
CA MET A 1 -8.45 -5.96 -42.47
C MET A 1 -8.67 -6.66 -41.13
N GLU A 2 -8.46 -7.98 -41.02
CA GLU A 2 -8.51 -8.74 -39.75
C GLU A 2 -7.54 -8.27 -38.66
N VAL A 3 -6.33 -7.85 -39.03
CA VAL A 3 -5.33 -7.37 -38.05
C VAL A 3 -5.82 -6.11 -37.33
N HIS A 4 -6.51 -5.21 -38.05
CA HIS A 4 -7.01 -3.95 -37.49
C HIS A 4 -8.22 -4.16 -36.55
N ILE A 5 -9.02 -5.21 -36.78
CA ILE A 5 -10.17 -5.56 -35.93
C ILE A 5 -9.70 -6.17 -34.61
N LYS A 6 -8.64 -7.01 -34.62
CA LYS A 6 -8.04 -7.53 -33.38
C LYS A 6 -7.45 -6.42 -32.50
N ASP A 7 -6.83 -5.40 -33.09
CA ASP A 7 -6.28 -4.26 -32.34
C ASP A 7 -7.39 -3.34 -31.77
N LEU A 8 -8.57 -3.32 -32.39
CA LEU A 8 -9.76 -2.61 -31.91
C LEU A 8 -10.47 -3.36 -30.78
N GLU A 9 -10.57 -4.70 -30.85
CA GLU A 9 -11.09 -5.53 -29.76
C GLU A 9 -10.14 -5.56 -28.55
N LEU A 10 -8.82 -5.63 -28.77
CA LEU A 10 -7.81 -5.57 -27.70
C LEU A 10 -7.73 -4.21 -26.99
N ASN A 11 -8.21 -3.12 -27.61
CA ASN A 11 -8.28 -1.79 -26.99
C ASN A 11 -9.62 -1.51 -26.29
N ALA A 12 -10.69 -2.25 -26.60
CA ALA A 12 -12.01 -2.05 -26.01
C ALA A 12 -12.08 -2.47 -24.52
N ASP A 13 -11.15 -3.31 -24.05
CA ASP A 13 -11.17 -3.88 -22.69
C ASP A 13 -10.31 -3.13 -21.67
N LYS A 14 -9.73 -1.97 -22.02
CA LYS A 14 -9.13 -1.10 -21.00
C LYS A 14 -10.25 -0.30 -20.32
N VAL A 15 -10.96 -0.95 -19.40
CA VAL A 15 -11.89 -0.28 -18.48
C VAL A 15 -11.08 0.72 -17.66
N PHE A 16 -11.10 1.98 -18.10
CA PHE A 16 -10.50 3.09 -17.38
C PHE A 16 -11.24 3.25 -16.05
N LEU A 17 -10.53 2.97 -14.96
CA LEU A 17 -11.11 3.11 -13.63
C LEU A 17 -11.29 4.60 -13.32
N THR A 18 -12.46 4.92 -12.78
CA THR A 18 -12.74 6.23 -12.23
C THR A 18 -11.94 6.45 -10.94
N HIS A 19 -11.74 7.72 -10.56
CA HIS A 19 -11.05 8.06 -9.31
C HIS A 19 -11.73 7.44 -8.08
N LYS A 20 -13.07 7.39 -8.06
CA LYS A 20 -13.84 6.80 -6.95
C LYS A 20 -13.54 5.31 -6.79
N GLU A 21 -13.53 4.56 -7.89
CA GLU A 21 -13.21 3.13 -7.87
C GLU A 21 -11.78 2.87 -7.40
N ARG A 22 -10.81 3.71 -7.82
CA ARG A 22 -9.42 3.61 -7.36
C ARG A 22 -9.29 3.84 -5.86
N VAL A 23 -9.98 4.84 -5.30
CA VAL A 23 -9.99 5.09 -3.85
C VAL A 23 -10.60 3.91 -3.10
N ILE A 24 -11.72 3.34 -3.57
CA ILE A 24 -12.34 2.17 -2.94
C ILE A 24 -11.37 0.98 -2.96
N ARG A 25 -10.79 0.65 -4.12
CA ARG A 25 -9.79 -0.43 -4.24
C ARG A 25 -8.56 -0.16 -3.38
N PHE A 26 -8.14 1.09 -3.26
CA PHE A 26 -7.01 1.48 -2.42
C PHE A 26 -7.28 1.18 -0.95
N ILE A 27 -8.45 1.57 -0.44
CA ILE A 27 -8.87 1.27 0.94
C ILE A 27 -8.97 -0.24 1.16
N LEU A 28 -9.59 -0.97 0.22
CA LEU A 28 -9.74 -2.42 0.31
C LEU A 28 -8.38 -3.13 0.37
N ILE A 29 -7.43 -2.76 -0.50
CA ILE A 29 -6.07 -3.33 -0.46
C ILE A 29 -5.35 -2.95 0.82
N GLY A 30 -5.56 -1.73 1.35
CA GLY A 30 -5.04 -1.35 2.66
C GLY A 30 -5.52 -2.29 3.77
N LEU A 31 -6.82 -2.60 3.80
CA LEU A 31 -7.41 -3.54 4.77
C LEU A 31 -6.90 -4.98 4.57
N ILE A 32 -6.86 -5.45 3.31
CA ILE A 32 -6.34 -6.78 2.95
C ILE A 32 -4.87 -6.92 3.35
N SER A 33 -4.06 -5.87 3.14
CA SER A 33 -2.65 -5.86 3.50
C SER A 33 -2.46 -5.86 5.01
N ALA A 34 -3.26 -5.09 5.76
CA ALA A 34 -3.24 -5.13 7.22
C ALA A 34 -3.59 -6.52 7.76
N ALA A 35 -4.62 -7.17 7.21
CA ALA A 35 -4.99 -8.55 7.57
C ALA A 35 -3.86 -9.54 7.25
N PHE A 36 -3.21 -9.39 6.09
CA PHE A 36 -2.06 -10.20 5.71
C PHE A 36 -0.86 -9.98 6.66
N ASN A 37 -0.61 -8.75 7.11
CA ASN A 37 0.42 -8.47 8.10
C ASN A 37 0.14 -9.17 9.44
N PHE A 38 -1.09 -9.10 9.95
CA PHE A 38 -1.48 -9.82 11.16
C PHE A 38 -1.35 -11.34 11.01
N LEU A 39 -1.74 -11.88 9.85
CA LEU A 39 -1.57 -13.31 9.55
C LEU A 39 -0.10 -13.72 9.60
N LEU A 40 0.80 -12.94 9.01
CA LEU A 40 2.24 -13.20 9.05
C LEU A 40 2.80 -13.17 10.48
N ILE A 41 2.38 -12.18 11.28
CA ILE A 41 2.79 -12.08 12.69
C ILE A 41 2.32 -13.31 13.47
N TYR A 42 1.06 -13.72 13.30
CA TYR A 42 0.51 -14.93 13.92
C TYR A 42 1.31 -16.19 13.51
N VAL A 43 1.62 -16.34 12.23
CA VAL A 43 2.43 -17.46 11.74
C VAL A 43 3.83 -17.45 12.36
N PHE A 44 4.51 -16.31 12.43
CA PHE A 44 5.86 -16.25 13.01
C PHE A 44 5.86 -16.47 14.52
N ILE A 45 4.99 -15.80 15.27
CA ILE A 45 5.02 -15.83 16.73
C ILE A 45 4.35 -17.10 17.27
N ASP A 46 3.13 -17.41 16.83
CA ASP A 46 2.32 -18.47 17.42
C ASP A 46 2.63 -19.84 16.79
N LEU A 47 2.78 -19.92 15.47
CA LEU A 47 3.04 -21.19 14.79
C LEU A 47 4.53 -21.57 14.83
N PHE A 48 5.44 -20.65 14.49
CA PHE A 48 6.90 -20.89 14.57
C PHE A 48 7.52 -20.66 15.95
N ARG A 49 6.70 -20.29 16.96
CA ARG A 49 7.12 -20.13 18.37
C ARG A 49 8.28 -19.16 18.57
N MET A 50 8.36 -18.12 17.73
CA MET A 50 9.37 -17.06 17.80
C MET A 50 9.13 -16.13 19.01
N ASN A 51 9.26 -16.67 20.22
CA ASN A 51 8.72 -16.08 21.44
C ASN A 51 9.65 -15.12 22.19
N SER A 52 10.94 -15.06 21.85
CA SER A 52 11.86 -14.11 22.47
C SER A 52 11.57 -12.68 22.00
N THR A 53 11.84 -11.69 22.85
CA THR A 53 11.63 -10.27 22.52
C THR A 53 12.32 -9.87 21.21
N LEU A 54 13.56 -10.35 21.02
CA LEU A 54 14.32 -10.09 19.79
C LEU A 54 13.63 -10.71 18.56
N LEU A 55 13.24 -11.98 18.65
CA LEU A 55 12.61 -12.69 17.53
C LEU A 55 11.23 -12.11 17.18
N LYS A 56 10.43 -11.68 18.17
CA LYS A 56 9.14 -11.02 17.93
C LYS A 56 9.31 -9.71 17.14
N ASN A 57 10.30 -8.90 17.51
CA ASN A 57 10.59 -7.65 16.80
C ASN A 57 11.09 -7.90 15.37
N ILE A 58 11.97 -8.90 15.17
CA ILE A 58 12.41 -9.32 13.84
C ILE A 58 11.23 -9.84 13.01
N SER A 59 10.37 -10.67 13.60
CA SER A 59 9.17 -11.20 12.96
C SER A 59 8.22 -10.09 12.52
N ASN A 60 7.96 -9.11 13.39
CA ASN A 60 7.13 -7.96 13.09
C ASN A 60 7.72 -7.13 11.94
N PHE A 61 9.03 -6.89 11.95
CA PHE A 61 9.71 -6.16 10.89
C PHE A 61 9.65 -6.89 9.53
N ILE A 62 9.91 -8.20 9.51
CA ILE A 62 9.79 -9.02 8.31
C ILE A 62 8.35 -9.04 7.81
N ALA A 63 7.37 -9.22 8.70
CA ALA A 63 5.96 -9.22 8.37
C ALA A 63 5.53 -7.88 7.75
N LEU A 64 6.04 -6.75 8.24
CA LEU A 64 5.79 -5.43 7.69
C LEU A 64 6.33 -5.31 6.26
N ILE A 65 7.60 -5.72 6.03
CA ILE A 65 8.22 -5.66 4.70
C ILE A 65 7.44 -6.52 3.71
N LEU A 66 7.11 -7.76 4.08
CA LEU A 66 6.34 -8.67 3.23
C LEU A 66 4.94 -8.13 2.95
N SER A 67 4.30 -7.49 3.93
CA SER A 67 3.00 -6.85 3.73
C SER A 67 3.06 -5.67 2.77
N ILE A 68 4.09 -4.83 2.83
CA ILE A 68 4.27 -3.72 1.89
C ILE A 68 4.52 -4.27 0.48
N LEU A 69 5.34 -5.32 0.36
CA LEU A 69 5.58 -5.98 -0.93
C LEU A 69 4.31 -6.60 -1.51
N PHE A 70 3.51 -7.26 -0.69
CA PHE A 70 2.21 -7.81 -1.08
C PHE A 70 1.24 -6.71 -1.54
N ALA A 71 1.14 -5.62 -0.79
CA ALA A 71 0.33 -4.46 -1.15
C ALA A 71 0.75 -3.87 -2.50
N PHE A 72 2.04 -3.77 -2.77
CA PHE A 72 2.56 -3.28 -4.05
C PHE A 72 2.06 -4.11 -5.23
N PHE A 73 2.15 -5.45 -5.14
CA PHE A 73 1.69 -6.33 -6.20
C PHE A 73 0.17 -6.29 -6.36
N LEU A 74 -0.61 -6.23 -5.28
CA LEU A 74 -2.06 -6.07 -5.35
C LEU A 74 -2.46 -4.74 -6.00
N HIS A 75 -1.85 -3.63 -5.60
CA HIS A 75 -2.13 -2.32 -6.18
C HIS A 75 -1.81 -2.30 -7.67
N ARG A 76 -0.67 -2.88 -8.06
CA ARG A 76 -0.28 -2.98 -9.46
C ARG A 76 -1.22 -3.88 -10.27
N ALA A 77 -1.63 -5.02 -9.72
CA ALA A 77 -2.48 -5.98 -10.43
C ALA A 77 -3.96 -5.58 -10.46
N TRP A 78 -4.44 -4.79 -9.48
CA TRP A 78 -5.87 -4.53 -9.30
C TRP A 78 -6.26 -3.06 -9.28
N THR A 79 -5.59 -2.19 -8.50
CA THR A 79 -5.96 -0.76 -8.41
C THR A 79 -5.52 0.03 -9.65
N TRP A 80 -4.29 -0.18 -10.11
CA TRP A 80 -3.68 0.50 -11.26
C TRP A 80 -3.44 -0.45 -12.43
N ARG A 81 -4.34 -1.44 -12.60
CA ARG A 81 -4.29 -2.41 -13.71
C ARG A 81 -4.37 -1.76 -15.10
N ASP A 82 -4.90 -0.54 -15.17
CA ASP A 82 -5.04 0.25 -16.40
C ASP A 82 -3.75 1.00 -16.78
N CYS A 83 -2.73 1.01 -15.91
CA CYS A 83 -1.42 1.58 -16.21
C CYS A 83 -0.49 0.54 -16.87
N VAL A 84 0.52 1.02 -17.61
CA VAL A 84 1.47 0.13 -18.31
C VAL A 84 2.27 -0.71 -17.32
N PHE A 85 2.35 -2.02 -17.57
CA PHE A 85 3.14 -2.94 -16.74
C PHE A 85 4.63 -2.75 -17.00
N GLU A 86 5.28 -1.91 -16.19
CA GLU A 86 6.72 -1.67 -16.25
C GLU A 86 7.54 -2.90 -15.82
N LYS A 87 8.59 -3.26 -16.56
CA LYS A 87 9.46 -4.42 -16.27
C LYS A 87 10.91 -4.00 -15.99
N GLY A 88 11.71 -4.90 -15.42
CA GLY A 88 13.14 -4.68 -15.18
C GLY A 88 13.42 -3.50 -14.24
N TYR A 89 14.34 -2.62 -14.65
CA TYR A 89 14.78 -1.47 -13.83
C TYR A 89 13.64 -0.54 -13.41
N LYS A 90 12.66 -0.32 -14.28
CA LYS A 90 11.52 0.56 -13.96
C LYS A 90 10.60 -0.04 -12.89
N LEU A 91 10.45 -1.37 -12.87
CA LEU A 91 9.73 -2.06 -11.80
C LEU A 91 10.44 -1.90 -10.46
N LEU A 92 11.77 -2.05 -10.45
CA LEU A 92 12.56 -1.84 -9.23
C LEU A 92 12.41 -0.40 -8.72
N LYS A 93 12.44 0.60 -9.62
CA LYS A 93 12.20 2.00 -9.28
C LYS A 93 10.80 2.22 -8.68
N GLN A 94 9.76 1.59 -9.25
CA GLN A 94 8.40 1.65 -8.70
C GLN A 94 8.33 1.04 -7.31
N LEU A 95 8.96 -0.12 -7.11
CA LEU A 95 9.00 -0.81 -5.82
C LEU A 95 9.72 0.02 -4.75
N ILE A 96 10.89 0.58 -5.08
CA ILE A 96 11.64 1.45 -4.16
C ILE A 96 10.80 2.68 -3.81
N LEU A 97 10.21 3.35 -4.79
CA LEU A 97 9.39 4.54 -4.55
C LEU A 97 8.15 4.20 -3.70
N PHE A 98 7.55 3.04 -3.92
CA PHE A 98 6.43 2.53 -3.13
C PHE A 98 6.84 2.28 -1.68
N TYR A 99 7.97 1.62 -1.46
CA TYR A 99 8.50 1.36 -0.12
C TYR A 99 8.83 2.67 0.61
N SER A 100 9.49 3.61 -0.07
CA SER A 100 9.83 4.93 0.47
C SER A 100 8.58 5.74 0.83
N SER A 101 7.55 5.71 -0.01
CA SER A 101 6.27 6.38 0.27
C SER A 101 5.59 5.80 1.51
N ASN A 102 5.53 4.48 1.65
CA ASN A 102 4.97 3.84 2.83
C ASN A 102 5.76 4.15 4.10
N THR A 103 7.09 4.15 4.01
CA THR A 103 7.96 4.50 5.13
C THR A 103 7.73 5.94 5.56
N LEU A 104 7.64 6.87 4.61
CA LEU A 104 7.34 8.27 4.89
C LEU A 104 5.95 8.44 5.51
N ALA A 105 4.95 7.69 5.04
CA ALA A 105 3.60 7.70 5.60
C ALA A 105 3.57 7.24 7.08
N ILE A 106 4.39 6.24 7.44
CA ILE A 106 4.55 5.82 8.84
C ILE A 106 5.17 6.95 9.67
N VAL A 107 6.21 7.63 9.17
CA VAL A 107 6.84 8.77 9.84
C VAL A 107 5.84 9.91 10.04
N ILE A 108 5.10 10.28 8.98
CA ILE A 108 4.08 11.33 9.04
C ILE A 108 3.02 10.98 10.09
N ARG A 109 2.52 9.74 10.09
CA ARG A 109 1.56 9.28 11.09
C ARG A 109 2.11 9.42 12.51
N THR A 110 3.34 9.00 12.77
CA THR A 110 3.96 9.07 14.10
C THR A 110 4.16 10.53 14.56
N VAL A 111 4.63 11.40 13.66
CA VAL A 111 4.82 12.83 13.96
C VAL A 111 3.48 13.53 14.19
N SER A 112 2.48 13.26 13.33
CA SER A 112 1.12 13.78 13.51
C SER A 112 0.53 13.33 14.83
N PHE A 113 0.73 12.06 15.22
CA PHE A 113 0.24 11.57 16.50
C PHE A 113 0.82 12.37 17.66
N ALA A 114 2.15 12.51 17.73
CA ALA A 114 2.81 13.28 18.78
C ALA A 114 2.37 14.75 18.79
N PHE A 115 2.22 15.37 17.62
CA PHE A 115 1.73 16.73 17.48
C PHE A 115 0.31 16.89 18.06
N PHE A 116 -0.65 16.08 17.61
CA PHE A 116 -2.03 16.21 18.07
C PHE A 116 -2.21 15.84 19.54
N ASP A 117 -1.44 14.87 20.05
CA ASP A 117 -1.44 14.51 21.46
C ASP A 117 -0.95 15.68 22.32
N TYR A 118 0.16 16.30 21.93
CA TYR A 118 0.76 17.42 22.66
C TYR A 118 -0.11 18.70 22.62
N PHE A 119 -0.59 19.11 21.44
CA PHE A 119 -1.27 20.39 21.28
C PHE A 119 -2.77 20.34 21.61
N PHE A 120 -3.44 19.24 21.28
CA PHE A 120 -4.91 19.15 21.34
C PHE A 120 -5.41 18.16 22.38
N LYS A 121 -4.52 17.35 22.99
CA LYS A 121 -4.87 16.29 23.96
C LYS A 121 -6.03 15.41 23.48
N LEU A 122 -6.02 15.10 22.18
CA LEU A 122 -7.09 14.31 21.57
C LEU A 122 -7.13 12.91 22.19
N ASN A 123 -8.33 12.30 22.17
CA ASN A 123 -8.44 10.88 22.45
C ASN A 123 -7.54 10.08 21.48
N TYR A 124 -6.81 9.10 22.00
CA TYR A 124 -5.82 8.34 21.24
C TYR A 124 -6.40 7.65 19.99
N ILE A 125 -7.66 7.19 20.04
CA ILE A 125 -8.33 6.55 18.90
C ILE A 125 -8.52 7.56 17.77
N LEU A 126 -9.04 8.75 18.11
CA LEU A 126 -9.26 9.83 17.15
C LEU A 126 -7.92 10.29 16.54
N ASN A 127 -6.89 10.41 17.37
CA ASN A 127 -5.56 10.82 16.93
C ASN A 127 -4.95 9.80 15.94
N VAL A 128 -5.01 8.50 16.26
CA VAL A 128 -4.59 7.42 15.35
C VAL A 128 -5.38 7.48 14.03
N ALA A 129 -6.70 7.68 14.09
CA ALA A 129 -7.55 7.74 12.90
C ALA A 129 -7.17 8.91 11.98
N ILE A 130 -6.93 10.11 12.54
CA ILE A 130 -6.49 11.29 11.79
C ILE A 130 -5.12 11.03 11.14
N GLY A 131 -4.16 10.48 11.91
CA GLY A 131 -2.83 10.17 11.39
C GLY A 131 -2.86 9.17 10.24
N ILE A 132 -3.68 8.11 10.33
CA ILE A 132 -3.90 7.16 9.23
C ILE A 132 -4.55 7.87 8.04
N GLY A 133 -5.57 8.70 8.28
CA GLY A 133 -6.25 9.48 7.25
C GLY A 133 -5.29 10.33 6.42
N ILE A 134 -4.51 11.19 7.07
CA ILE A 134 -3.52 12.05 6.41
C ILE A 134 -2.49 11.22 5.64
N ALA A 135 -1.90 10.21 6.28
CA ALA A 135 -0.88 9.36 5.68
C ALA A 135 -1.40 8.58 4.45
N SER A 136 -2.62 8.05 4.52
CA SER A 136 -3.26 7.30 3.44
C SER A 136 -3.60 8.19 2.23
N LEU A 137 -4.08 9.42 2.46
CA LEU A 137 -4.36 10.38 1.39
C LEU A 137 -3.08 10.77 0.64
N LEU A 138 -2.00 11.05 1.38
CA LEU A 138 -0.69 11.35 0.78
C LEU A 138 -0.16 10.17 -0.03
N ASN A 139 -0.24 8.95 0.52
CA ASN A 139 0.14 7.74 -0.22
C ASN A 139 -0.67 7.59 -1.51
N TYR A 140 -2.00 7.76 -1.46
CA TYR A 140 -2.83 7.67 -2.66
C TYR A 140 -2.37 8.65 -3.75
N VAL A 141 -2.11 9.91 -3.39
CA VAL A 141 -1.63 10.93 -4.34
C VAL A 141 -0.27 10.56 -4.93
N VAL A 142 0.67 10.09 -4.11
CA VAL A 142 2.00 9.65 -4.57
C VAL A 142 1.89 8.44 -5.50
N TYR A 143 1.01 7.50 -5.18
CA TYR A 143 0.86 6.28 -5.97
C TYR A 143 0.30 6.62 -7.35
N ASP A 144 -0.74 7.45 -7.38
CA ASP A 144 -1.41 7.84 -8.62
C ASP A 144 -0.55 8.74 -9.52
N ARG A 145 0.20 9.69 -8.92
CA ARG A 145 0.97 10.68 -9.70
C ARG A 145 2.42 10.30 -9.97
N ALA A 146 3.07 9.52 -9.10
CA ALA A 146 4.51 9.29 -9.15
C ALA A 146 4.87 7.83 -9.45
N ILE A 147 4.14 6.87 -8.90
CA ILE A 147 4.47 5.44 -9.01
C ILE A 147 3.82 4.82 -10.24
N PHE A 148 2.49 4.93 -10.34
CA PHE A 148 1.67 4.34 -11.41
C PHE A 148 1.24 5.41 -12.40
N LYS A 149 2.23 6.13 -12.95
CA LYS A 149 2.00 7.11 -14.01
C LYS A 149 1.30 6.43 -15.19
N ARG A 150 0.19 7.02 -15.63
CA ARG A 150 -0.41 6.72 -16.93
C ARG A 150 0.53 7.17 -18.05
#